data_AF-A0A6D1A5Z8-F1
#
_entry.id   AF-A0A6D1A5Z8-F1
#
_cell.length_a   1.000
_cell.length_b   1.000
_cell.length_c   1.000
_cell.angle_alpha   90.00
_cell.angle_beta   90.00
_cell.angle_gamma   90.00
#
_symmetry.space_group_name_H-M   'P 1'
#
loop_
_entity.id
_entity.type
_entity.pdbx_description
1 polymer ?
#
loop_
_entity_poly.entity_id
_entity_poly.type
_entity_poly.pdbx_seq_one_letter_code
_entity_poly.pdbx_strand_id
1 'polypeptide(L)'
;LITLTNHFPFDLDEEDQLIDEYDSNSQTLNKYFPTVRYQDEALKRFIEKLKEDGLYDNSVIVLYGDHYGISENHNEAMGQFLGKEITPFEEVQLQKVPLVIHIPGITDKKPQTIETVGGQID
;
A
#
# COMPACT_ATOMS: atom_id res chain seq x y z
N LEU A 1 13.06 -7.22 2.37
CA LEU A 1 12.05 -7.76 3.31
C LEU A 1 10.78 -8.00 2.51
N ILE A 2 10.09 -9.11 2.74
CA ILE A 2 8.80 -9.41 2.09
C ILE A 2 7.77 -9.44 3.22
N THR A 3 6.75 -8.58 3.14
CA THR A 3 5.67 -8.50 4.14
C THR A 3 4.62 -9.59 3.86
N LEU A 4 3.67 -9.79 4.78
CA LEU A 4 2.68 -10.87 4.62
C LEU A 4 1.25 -10.54 5.11
N THR A 5 1.07 -9.69 6.13
CA THR A 5 -0.26 -9.48 6.74
C THR A 5 -1.31 -8.93 5.76
N ASN A 6 -0.94 -8.05 4.83
CA ASN A 6 -1.86 -7.51 3.83
C ASN A 6 -2.03 -8.46 2.63
N HIS A 7 -2.38 -9.72 2.90
CA HIS A 7 -2.57 -10.76 1.89
C HIS A 7 -4.01 -11.29 1.94
N PHE A 8 -4.59 -11.58 0.78
CA PHE A 8 -5.93 -12.17 0.67
C PHE A 8 -6.06 -13.44 1.55
N PRO A 9 -7.15 -13.61 2.32
CA PRO A 9 -8.42 -12.85 2.31
C PRO A 9 -8.45 -11.62 3.24
N PHE A 10 -7.28 -11.11 3.66
CA PHE A 10 -7.12 -9.92 4.53
C PHE A 10 -7.65 -10.12 5.95
N ASP A 11 -7.51 -11.32 6.50
CA ASP A 11 -7.87 -11.58 7.88
C ASP A 11 -6.90 -10.88 8.85
N LEU A 12 -7.47 -10.21 9.86
CA LEU A 12 -6.76 -9.52 10.92
C LEU A 12 -7.53 -9.67 12.23
N ASP A 13 -6.84 -10.03 13.30
CA ASP A 13 -7.44 -10.19 14.62
C ASP A 13 -7.90 -8.84 15.17
N GLU A 14 -8.99 -8.84 15.96
CA GLU A 14 -9.63 -7.61 16.48
C GLU A 14 -8.67 -6.74 17.29
N GLU A 15 -7.73 -7.35 18.01
CA GLU A 15 -6.72 -6.62 18.80
C GLU A 15 -5.69 -5.86 17.96
N ASP A 16 -5.51 -6.27 16.70
CA ASP A 16 -4.58 -5.65 15.75
C ASP A 16 -5.28 -4.60 14.86
N GLN A 17 -6.61 -4.51 14.92
CA GLN A 17 -7.38 -3.54 14.13
C GLN A 17 -7.23 -2.12 14.67
N LEU A 18 -6.61 -1.25 13.86
CA LEU A 18 -6.40 0.17 14.18
C LEU A 18 -7.49 1.10 13.63
N ILE A 19 -8.29 0.58 12.69
CA ILE A 19 -9.44 1.24 12.06
C ILE A 19 -10.52 0.19 11.80
N ASP A 20 -11.77 0.64 11.71
CA ASP A 20 -12.90 -0.22 11.36
C ASP A 20 -12.79 -0.75 9.92
N GLU A 21 -13.41 -1.90 9.66
CA GLU A 21 -13.65 -2.40 8.31
C GLU A 21 -14.51 -1.40 7.51
N TYR A 22 -14.33 -1.39 6.19
CA TYR A 22 -15.27 -0.68 5.31
C TYR A 22 -16.63 -1.41 5.27
N ASP A 23 -17.69 -0.71 4.87
CA ASP A 23 -19.04 -1.27 4.76
C ASP A 23 -19.51 -1.26 3.30
N SER A 24 -19.48 -2.44 2.68
CA SER A 24 -19.91 -2.68 1.30
C SER A 24 -20.39 -4.13 1.12
N ASN A 25 -20.83 -4.47 -0.08
CA ASN A 25 -21.22 -5.83 -0.44
C ASN A 25 -20.04 -6.82 -0.62
N SER A 26 -18.79 -6.38 -0.40
CA SER A 26 -17.60 -7.21 -0.53
C SER A 26 -16.85 -7.36 0.79
N GLN A 27 -16.93 -8.54 1.42
CA GLN A 27 -16.17 -8.81 2.65
C GLN A 27 -14.66 -8.70 2.44
N THR A 28 -14.14 -9.11 1.28
CA THR A 28 -12.72 -8.98 0.94
C THR A 28 -12.28 -7.52 0.92
N LEU A 29 -13.07 -6.63 0.31
CA LEU A 29 -12.74 -5.20 0.27
C LEU A 29 -12.85 -4.58 1.66
N ASN A 30 -13.86 -4.97 2.43
CA ASN A 30 -14.11 -4.46 3.77
C ASN A 30 -12.90 -4.70 4.69
N LYS A 31 -12.35 -5.91 4.64
CA LYS A 31 -11.19 -6.36 5.42
C LYS A 31 -9.84 -5.81 4.94
N TYR A 32 -9.73 -5.37 3.69
CA TYR A 32 -8.49 -4.84 3.13
C TYR A 32 -7.99 -3.57 3.83
N PHE A 33 -8.90 -2.69 4.26
CA PHE A 33 -8.50 -1.42 4.86
C PHE A 33 -7.78 -1.58 6.21
N PRO A 34 -8.30 -2.39 7.17
CA PRO A 34 -7.58 -2.68 8.40
C PRO A 34 -6.19 -3.30 8.18
N THR A 35 -6.04 -4.25 7.24
CA THR A 35 -4.74 -4.89 6.98
C THR A 35 -3.72 -3.93 6.36
N VAL A 36 -4.15 -3.04 5.46
CA VAL A 36 -3.30 -1.96 4.93
C VAL A 36 -2.87 -1.01 6.05
N ARG A 37 -3.78 -0.64 6.95
CA ARG A 37 -3.47 0.24 8.08
C ARG A 37 -2.52 -0.42 9.08
N TYR A 38 -2.66 -1.72 9.32
CA TYR A 38 -1.71 -2.49 10.12
C TYR A 38 -0.31 -2.51 9.47
N GLN A 39 -0.25 -2.77 8.16
CA GLN A 39 1.01 -2.73 7.42
C GLN A 39 1.68 -1.35 7.45
N ASP A 40 0.90 -0.27 7.37
CA ASP A 40 1.39 1.11 7.51
C ASP A 40 2.01 1.36 8.91
N GLU A 41 1.36 0.91 9.99
CA GLU A 41 1.93 1.03 11.34
C GLU A 41 3.20 0.18 11.51
N ALA A 42 3.23 -1.03 10.95
CA ALA A 42 4.41 -1.89 10.97
C ALA A 42 5.58 -1.26 10.19
N LEU A 43 5.32 -0.64 9.04
CA LEU A 43 6.32 0.09 8.27
C LEU A 43 6.86 1.29 9.04
N LYS A 44 6.00 2.07 9.69
CA LYS A 44 6.41 3.19 10.56
C LYS A 44 7.39 2.70 11.64
N ARG A 45 7.04 1.65 12.38
CA ARG A 45 7.91 1.06 13.43
C ARG A 45 9.23 0.57 12.86
N PHE A 46 9.21 -0.05 11.68
CA PHE A 46 10.42 -0.48 10.99
C PHE A 46 11.33 0.71 10.66
N ILE A 47 10.78 1.79 10.09
CA ILE A 47 11.54 3.00 9.78
C ILE A 47 12.06 3.69 11.05
N GLU A 48 11.28 3.76 12.12
CA GLU A 48 11.72 4.26 13.43
C GLU A 48 12.92 3.46 13.94
N LYS A 49 12.86 2.12 13.83
CA LYS A 49 13.97 1.26 14.23
C LYS A 49 15.23 1.47 13.39
N LEU A 50 15.09 1.64 12.08
CA LEU A 50 16.22 1.99 11.20
C LEU A 50 16.86 3.33 11.59
N LYS A 51 16.07 4.31 12.06
CA LYS A 51 16.59 5.60 12.54
C LYS A 51 17.33 5.44 13.86
N GLU A 52 16.76 4.71 14.82
CA GLU A 52 17.40 4.42 16.11
C GLU A 52 18.76 3.72 15.93
N ASP A 53 18.85 2.80 14.97
CA ASP A 53 20.06 2.04 14.69
C ASP A 53 21.06 2.79 13.79
N GLY A 54 20.74 4.02 13.37
CA GLY A 54 21.58 4.84 12.48
C GLY A 54 21.70 4.31 11.05
N LEU A 55 20.81 3.39 10.66
CA LEU A 55 20.79 2.76 9.34
C LEU A 55 20.01 3.59 8.32
N TYR A 56 19.02 4.36 8.77
CA TYR A 56 18.18 5.19 7.90
C TYR A 56 19.02 6.20 7.10
N ASP A 57 19.96 6.88 7.74
CA ASP A 57 20.80 7.92 7.11
C ASP A 57 21.92 7.36 6.22
N ASN A 58 22.15 6.03 6.26
CA ASN A 58 23.24 5.35 5.55
C ASN A 58 22.76 4.32 4.52
N SER A 59 21.46 4.27 4.24
CA SER A 59 20.85 3.28 3.35
C SER A 59 19.97 3.96 2.30
N VAL A 60 20.00 3.45 1.06
CA VAL A 60 18.90 3.69 0.13
C VAL A 60 17.75 2.76 0.50
N ILE A 61 16.58 3.33 0.76
CA ILE A 61 15.38 2.56 1.11
C ILE A 61 14.42 2.63 -0.06
N VAL A 62 14.06 1.47 -0.61
CA VAL A 62 13.08 1.33 -1.69
C VAL A 62 11.87 0.58 -1.13
N LEU A 63 10.72 1.24 -1.16
CA LEU A 63 9.42 0.66 -0.86
C LEU A 63 8.62 0.57 -2.16
N TYR A 64 8.09 -0.60 -2.46
CA TYR A 64 7.22 -0.78 -3.62
C TYR A 64 6.10 -1.77 -3.31
N GLY A 65 4.94 -1.59 -3.95
CA GLY A 65 3.91 -2.61 -3.97
C GLY A 65 4.21 -3.66 -5.06
N ASP A 66 3.95 -4.92 -4.76
CA ASP A 66 4.23 -6.06 -5.64
C ASP A 66 3.12 -6.28 -6.68
N HIS A 67 1.84 -6.21 -6.28
CA HIS A 67 0.70 -6.28 -7.20
C HIS A 67 -0.59 -5.73 -6.57
N TYR A 68 -1.70 -5.78 -7.32
CA TYR A 68 -3.02 -5.41 -6.82
C TYR A 68 -3.47 -6.33 -5.67
N GLY A 69 -4.15 -5.78 -4.65
CA GLY A 69 -4.77 -6.58 -3.60
C GLY A 69 -6.21 -7.01 -3.93
N ILE A 70 -6.95 -6.15 -4.64
CA ILE A 70 -8.38 -6.34 -4.91
C ILE A 70 -8.58 -6.65 -6.39
N SER A 71 -9.11 -7.83 -6.69
CA SER A 71 -9.43 -8.25 -8.06
C SER A 71 -10.74 -7.68 -8.58
N GLU A 72 -10.95 -7.75 -9.90
CA GLU A 72 -12.19 -7.37 -10.60
C GLU A 72 -13.49 -7.97 -10.03
N ASN A 73 -13.41 -9.11 -9.32
CA ASN A 73 -14.55 -9.71 -8.61
C ASN A 73 -15.21 -8.76 -7.58
N HIS A 74 -14.53 -7.68 -7.21
CA HIS A 74 -14.99 -6.72 -6.20
C HIS A 74 -15.27 -5.33 -6.79
N ASN A 75 -15.43 -5.21 -8.12
CA ASN A 75 -15.57 -3.92 -8.80
C ASN A 75 -16.82 -3.12 -8.41
N GLU A 76 -17.92 -3.77 -8.04
CA GLU A 76 -19.10 -3.07 -7.52
C GLU A 76 -18.77 -2.34 -6.20
N ALA A 77 -18.16 -3.05 -5.26
CA ALA A 77 -17.74 -2.50 -3.97
C ALA A 77 -16.64 -1.44 -4.12
N MET A 78 -15.67 -1.69 -5.00
CA MET A 78 -14.61 -0.73 -5.32
C MET A 78 -15.19 0.54 -5.95
N GLY A 79 -16.20 0.40 -6.80
CA GLY A 79 -16.90 1.53 -7.41
C GLY A 79 -17.69 2.36 -6.39
N GLN A 80 -18.29 1.71 -5.38
CA GLN A 80 -18.91 2.40 -4.25
C GLN A 80 -17.88 3.22 -3.47
N PHE A 81 -16.72 2.62 -3.16
CA PHE A 81 -15.64 3.28 -2.44
C PHE A 81 -15.06 4.48 -3.21
N LEU A 82 -14.83 4.32 -4.51
CA LEU A 82 -14.24 5.36 -5.36
C LEU A 82 -15.26 6.38 -5.90
N GLY A 83 -16.56 6.14 -5.69
CA GLY A 83 -17.63 6.99 -6.19
C GLY A 83 -17.75 7.02 -7.72
N LYS A 84 -17.34 5.94 -8.40
CA LYS A 84 -17.40 5.82 -9.87
C LYS A 84 -17.52 4.37 -10.33
N GLU A 85 -18.03 4.15 -11.53
CA GLU A 85 -18.06 2.82 -12.14
C GLU A 85 -16.64 2.34 -12.50
N ILE A 86 -16.34 1.08 -12.16
CA ILE A 86 -15.05 0.45 -12.50
C ILE A 86 -15.19 -0.24 -13.87
N THR A 87 -14.89 0.52 -14.91
CA THR A 87 -14.81 0.02 -16.30
C THR A 87 -13.48 -0.70 -16.54
N PRO A 88 -13.29 -1.44 -17.65
CA PRO A 88 -11.98 -2.04 -17.99
C PRO A 88 -10.83 -1.01 -18.06
N PHE A 89 -11.12 0.24 -18.41
CA PHE A 89 -10.12 1.30 -18.38
C PHE A 89 -9.69 1.64 -16.95
N GLU A 90 -10.66 1.74 -16.03
CA GLU A 90 -10.39 2.02 -14.62
C GLU A 90 -9.68 0.86 -13.94
N GLU A 91 -10.02 -0.38 -14.28
CA GLU A 91 -9.32 -1.57 -13.81
C GLU A 91 -7.82 -1.50 -14.12
N VAL A 92 -7.44 -1.07 -15.33
CA VAL A 92 -6.04 -0.86 -15.71
C VAL A 92 -5.40 0.27 -14.88
N GLN A 93 -6.14 1.32 -14.55
CA GLN A 93 -5.63 2.38 -13.66
C GLN A 93 -5.41 1.88 -12.23
N LEU A 94 -6.21 0.94 -11.75
CA LEU A 94 -6.09 0.33 -10.41
C LEU A 94 -4.91 -0.65 -10.28
N GLN A 95 -4.24 -1.01 -11.38
CA GLN A 95 -3.00 -1.78 -11.35
C GLN A 95 -1.78 -0.98 -10.87
N LYS A 96 -1.93 0.33 -10.64
CA LYS A 96 -0.85 1.18 -10.11
C LYS A 96 -0.54 0.78 -8.66
N VAL A 97 0.72 0.42 -8.43
CA VAL A 97 1.30 0.16 -7.11
C VAL A 97 2.23 1.31 -6.70
N PRO A 98 2.40 1.60 -5.40
CA PRO A 98 3.30 2.67 -4.97
C PRO A 98 4.75 2.29 -5.24
N LEU A 99 5.58 3.30 -5.52
CA LEU A 99 7.04 3.23 -5.49
C LEU A 99 7.55 4.48 -4.76
N VAL A 100 8.27 4.27 -3.67
CA VAL A 100 8.89 5.34 -2.88
C VAL A 100 10.36 4.99 -2.69
N ILE A 101 11.23 5.89 -3.12
CA ILE A 101 12.68 5.74 -3.00
C ILE A 101 13.22 6.86 -2.11
N HIS A 102 13.79 6.48 -0.98
CA HIS A 102 14.48 7.37 -0.07
C HIS A 102 15.99 7.21 -0.23
N ILE A 103 16.68 8.30 -0.59
CA ILE A 103 18.13 8.39 -0.71
C ILE A 103 18.61 9.52 0.21
N PRO A 104 19.33 9.18 1.31
CA PRO A 104 19.86 10.18 2.24
C PRO A 104 20.73 11.23 1.54
N GLY A 105 20.51 12.50 1.88
CA GLY A 105 21.18 13.65 1.26
C GLY A 105 20.67 14.05 -0.13
N ILE A 106 19.77 13.29 -0.75
CA ILE A 106 19.18 13.59 -2.06
C ILE A 106 17.67 13.83 -1.94
N THR A 107 16.89 12.79 -1.70
CA THR A 107 15.41 12.87 -1.75
C THR A 107 14.83 13.44 -0.45
N ASP A 108 15.57 13.38 0.65
CA ASP A 108 15.25 14.04 1.93
C ASP A 108 15.37 15.56 1.86
N LYS A 109 16.32 16.07 1.06
CA LYS A 109 16.55 17.51 0.85
C LYS A 109 15.75 18.07 -0.31
N LYS A 110 15.52 17.28 -1.35
CA LYS A 110 14.82 17.68 -2.58
C LYS A 110 13.89 16.55 -3.03
N PRO A 111 12.78 16.32 -2.32
CA PRO A 111 11.79 15.33 -2.74
C PRO A 111 11.18 15.74 -4.09
N GLN A 112 10.87 14.75 -4.91
CA GLN A 112 10.22 14.94 -6.20
C GLN A 112 9.13 13.89 -6.38
N THR A 113 7.99 14.31 -6.91
CA THR A 113 7.02 13.39 -7.50
C THR A 113 7.40 13.18 -8.95
N ILE A 114 7.59 11.93 -9.34
CA ILE A 114 7.91 11.55 -10.72
C ILE A 114 6.62 11.09 -11.38
N GLU A 115 6.14 11.87 -12.36
CA GLU A 115 4.89 11.61 -13.09
C GLU A 115 5.10 10.69 -14.32
N THR A 116 6.36 10.34 -14.62
CA THR A 116 6.68 9.45 -15.74
C THR A 116 6.17 8.04 -15.47
N VAL A 117 5.42 7.49 -16.42
CA VAL A 117 4.93 6.10 -16.35
C VAL A 117 6.11 5.13 -16.50
N GLY A 118 6.18 4.16 -15.59
CA GLY A 118 7.14 3.06 -15.60
C GLY A 118 6.54 1.80 -14.98
N GLY A 119 7.33 0.72 -14.92
CA GLY A 119 6.94 -0.57 -14.36
C GLY A 119 8.06 -1.21 -13.53
N GLN A 120 7.78 -2.37 -12.93
CA GLN A 120 8.72 -3.05 -12.01
C GLN A 120 10.01 -3.56 -12.66
N ILE A 121 10.09 -3.59 -14.01
CA ILE A 121 11.29 -4.00 -14.74
C ILE A 121 12.31 -2.86 -14.93
N ASP A 122 11.89 -1.62 -14.66
CA ASP A 122 12.72 -0.41 -14.72
C ASP A 122 13.58 -0.26 -13.46
#